data_AF-A0A559MKH6-F1
#
_entry.id   AF-A0A559MKH6-F1
#
_cell.length_a   1.000
_cell.length_b   1.000
_cell.length_c   1.000
_cell.angle_alpha   90.00
_cell.angle_beta   90.00
_cell.angle_gamma   90.00
#
_symmetry.space_group_name_H-M   'P 1'
#
loop_
_entity.id
_entity.type
_entity.pdbx_description
1 polymer ?
#
loop_
_entity_poly.entity_id
_entity_poly.type
_entity_poly.pdbx_seq_one_letter_code
_entity_poly.pdbx_strand_id
1 'polypeptide(L)'
;MASKVPPLLEPYLALPPEASLILLTSVLGANTNWLVLRFLHSALASPGDEDTKVVFVSFVRDFAFWKEGAKRLSLGIWCCEESVADIHQGLDLEKLAAKKRFQFVNGLTALFVPGMQIALVGKAGERILSNPALEPVSREILGSIQNLKGDRGRILLVVDQLDLLLAAGSEHIGVVGLADMLMGFREEVHSTVTTLAADFPLVSVQRTPLEKDHAAFLLSVAHQADYTMGLRLLDTGTARDVSGVIRITVGDQLIEDDRDIQRRIEERELLYFVGGDGGVRVFERGQ
;
A
#
# COMPACT_ATOMS: atom_id res chain seq x y z
N MET A 1 3.40 -6.00 -23.28
CA MET A 1 1.99 -6.35 -22.94
C MET A 1 1.73 -5.91 -21.51
N ALA A 2 0.55 -5.39 -21.17
CA ALA A 2 0.22 -4.99 -19.80
C ALA A 2 -0.13 -6.26 -18.99
N SER A 3 0.73 -6.65 -18.06
CA SER A 3 0.49 -7.82 -17.21
C SER A 3 -0.19 -7.40 -15.90
N LYS A 4 -0.90 -8.35 -15.28
CA LYS A 4 -1.52 -8.16 -13.96
C LYS A 4 -0.49 -7.83 -12.90
N VAL A 5 0.67 -8.48 -12.95
CA VAL A 5 1.86 -8.13 -12.18
C VAL A 5 2.99 -7.94 -13.20
N PRO A 6 3.59 -6.75 -13.33
CA PRO A 6 4.76 -6.55 -14.20
C PRO A 6 5.87 -7.54 -13.81
N PRO A 7 6.44 -8.33 -14.74
CA PRO A 7 7.39 -9.39 -14.39
C PRO A 7 8.61 -8.87 -13.60
N LEU A 8 9.08 -7.67 -13.96
CA LEU A 8 10.19 -7.00 -13.27
C LEU A 8 9.86 -6.62 -11.81
N LEU A 9 8.58 -6.57 -11.43
CA LEU A 9 8.13 -6.27 -10.07
C LEU A 9 7.69 -7.52 -9.28
N GLU A 10 7.57 -8.67 -9.93
CA GLU A 10 7.06 -9.89 -9.30
C GLU A 10 7.83 -10.31 -8.03
N PRO A 11 9.18 -10.28 -7.98
CA PRO A 11 9.93 -10.64 -6.77
C PRO A 11 9.63 -9.75 -5.58
N TYR A 12 9.31 -8.48 -5.83
CA TYR A 12 9.10 -7.48 -4.80
C TYR A 12 7.66 -7.46 -4.27
N LEU A 13 6.69 -7.89 -5.09
CA LEU A 13 5.26 -7.85 -4.74
C LEU A 13 4.81 -9.11 -3.99
N ALA A 14 5.66 -10.13 -3.87
CA ALA A 14 5.34 -11.33 -3.15
C ALA A 14 5.21 -11.10 -1.64
N LEU A 15 4.54 -12.00 -0.92
CA LEU A 15 4.38 -11.86 0.53
C LEU A 15 5.77 -11.73 1.19
N PRO A 16 6.03 -10.63 1.90
CA PRO A 16 7.32 -10.39 2.54
C PRO A 16 7.62 -11.34 3.71
N PRO A 17 8.87 -11.37 4.21
CA PRO A 17 9.22 -12.03 5.46
C PRO A 17 8.39 -11.51 6.65
N GLU A 18 8.35 -12.30 7.72
CA GLU A 18 7.67 -11.90 8.97
C GLU A 18 8.28 -10.61 9.55
N ALA A 19 7.44 -9.76 10.15
CA ALA A 19 7.79 -8.46 10.75
C ALA A 19 8.34 -7.38 9.79
N SER A 20 8.38 -7.66 8.49
CA SER A 20 8.88 -6.72 7.49
C SER A 20 8.00 -5.49 7.31
N LEU A 21 8.65 -4.39 6.95
CA LEU A 21 8.09 -3.09 6.64
C LEU A 21 8.55 -2.66 5.24
N ILE A 22 7.58 -2.40 4.36
CA ILE A 22 7.82 -1.88 3.02
C ILE A 22 7.28 -0.48 2.95
N LEU A 23 8.11 0.45 2.48
CA LEU A 23 7.71 1.84 2.27
C LEU A 23 7.53 2.14 0.80
N LEU A 24 6.34 2.58 0.41
CA LEU A 24 6.08 3.14 -0.91
C LEU A 24 6.04 4.66 -0.82
N THR A 25 6.86 5.36 -1.59
CA THR A 25 6.83 6.83 -1.61
C THR A 25 6.23 7.36 -2.90
N SER A 26 5.41 8.40 -2.76
CA SER A 26 4.77 9.09 -3.88
C SER A 26 5.14 10.57 -3.91
N VAL A 27 5.05 11.19 -5.07
CA VAL A 27 5.14 12.64 -5.25
C VAL A 27 3.94 13.13 -6.07
N LEU A 28 3.71 14.43 -6.08
CA LEU A 28 2.71 15.07 -6.92
C LEU A 28 2.96 14.70 -8.38
N GLY A 29 1.96 14.07 -9.01
CA GLY A 29 2.05 13.55 -10.38
C GLY A 29 2.48 12.08 -10.50
N ALA A 30 2.99 11.45 -9.43
CA ALA A 30 3.36 10.04 -9.40
C ALA A 30 2.86 9.35 -8.11
N ASN A 31 1.62 8.82 -8.16
CA ASN A 31 0.98 8.15 -7.01
C ASN A 31 1.23 6.63 -6.95
N THR A 32 1.18 6.07 -5.76
CA THR A 32 1.43 4.65 -5.44
C THR A 32 0.21 3.75 -5.62
N ASN A 33 -0.94 4.28 -6.05
CA ASN A 33 -2.23 3.57 -6.05
C ASN A 33 -2.16 2.28 -6.88
N TRP A 34 -1.56 2.37 -8.08
CA TRP A 34 -1.43 1.23 -8.98
C TRP A 34 -0.55 0.13 -8.38
N LEU A 35 0.43 0.50 -7.56
CA LEU A 35 1.39 -0.39 -6.91
C LEU A 35 0.76 -1.05 -5.68
N VAL A 36 0.03 -0.28 -4.86
CA VAL A 36 -0.82 -0.81 -3.78
C VAL A 36 -1.79 -1.87 -4.32
N LEU A 37 -2.47 -1.59 -5.43
CA LEU A 37 -3.35 -2.56 -6.09
C LEU A 37 -2.61 -3.85 -6.51
N ARG A 38 -1.32 -3.79 -6.85
CA ARG A 38 -0.51 -4.98 -7.16
C ARG A 38 -0.11 -5.76 -5.91
N PHE A 39 0.20 -5.10 -4.80
CA PHE A 39 0.37 -5.78 -3.51
C PHE A 39 -0.91 -6.52 -3.10
N LEU A 40 -2.06 -5.86 -3.19
CA LEU A 40 -3.36 -6.48 -2.91
C LEU A 40 -3.62 -7.69 -3.82
N HIS A 41 -3.38 -7.53 -5.12
CA HIS A 41 -3.54 -8.63 -6.08
C HIS A 41 -2.61 -9.80 -5.77
N SER A 42 -1.32 -9.55 -5.55
CA SER A 42 -0.33 -10.58 -5.24
C SER A 42 -0.71 -11.37 -3.98
N ALA A 43 -1.14 -10.68 -2.93
CA ALA A 43 -1.52 -11.30 -1.66
C ALA A 43 -2.84 -12.09 -1.74
N LEU A 44 -3.82 -11.63 -2.52
CA LEU A 44 -5.19 -12.17 -2.48
C LEU A 44 -5.55 -13.08 -3.65
N ALA A 45 -4.87 -12.92 -4.80
CA ALA A 45 -5.15 -13.71 -6.00
C ALA A 45 -4.41 -15.06 -6.03
N SER A 46 -3.38 -15.25 -5.20
CA SER A 46 -2.65 -16.52 -5.13
C SER A 46 -3.55 -17.63 -4.58
N PRO A 47 -3.89 -18.66 -5.37
CA PRO A 47 -4.80 -19.73 -4.95
C PRO A 47 -4.15 -20.71 -3.94
N GLY A 48 -2.82 -20.69 -3.80
CA GLY A 48 -2.08 -21.59 -2.90
C GLY A 48 -1.87 -21.06 -1.49
N ASP A 49 -2.25 -19.81 -1.22
CA ASP A 49 -2.06 -19.16 0.09
C ASP A 49 -3.38 -18.56 0.60
N GLU A 50 -4.35 -19.43 0.83
CA GLU A 50 -5.64 -19.03 1.43
C GLU A 50 -5.47 -18.47 2.85
N ASP A 51 -4.32 -18.72 3.49
CA ASP A 51 -3.97 -18.21 4.81
C ASP A 51 -3.60 -16.72 4.81
N THR A 52 -3.18 -16.17 3.67
CA THR A 52 -2.91 -14.73 3.55
C THR A 52 -4.20 -13.93 3.49
N LYS A 53 -4.32 -13.01 4.44
CA LYS A 53 -5.42 -12.06 4.61
C LYS A 53 -4.87 -10.63 4.56
N VAL A 54 -5.72 -9.68 4.19
CA VAL A 54 -5.31 -8.28 4.08
C VAL A 54 -6.21 -7.38 4.91
N VAL A 55 -5.60 -6.57 5.77
CA VAL A 55 -6.24 -5.37 6.33
C VAL A 55 -5.72 -4.19 5.54
N PHE A 56 -6.61 -3.43 4.92
CA PHE A 56 -6.25 -2.27 4.13
C PHE A 56 -6.86 -1.00 4.72
N VAL A 57 -6.00 -0.13 5.23
CA VAL A 57 -6.34 1.19 5.76
C VAL A 57 -6.02 2.25 4.71
N SER A 58 -6.94 3.17 4.43
CA SER A 58 -6.66 4.35 3.59
C SER A 58 -7.25 5.60 4.23
N PHE A 59 -6.41 6.64 4.36
CA PHE A 59 -6.80 7.93 4.93
C PHE A 59 -7.24 8.95 3.87
N VAL A 60 -7.02 8.65 2.60
CA VAL A 60 -7.15 9.61 1.50
C VAL A 60 -8.15 9.18 0.42
N ARG A 61 -8.57 7.91 0.42
CA ARG A 61 -9.48 7.34 -0.58
C ARG A 61 -10.43 6.34 0.05
N ASP A 62 -11.65 6.31 -0.47
CA ASP A 62 -12.72 5.45 0.03
C ASP A 62 -12.65 4.03 -0.53
N PHE A 63 -13.51 3.15 0.00
CA PHE A 63 -13.56 1.76 -0.45
C PHE A 63 -14.00 1.64 -1.92
N ALA A 64 -14.86 2.54 -2.41
CA ALA A 64 -15.36 2.51 -3.77
C ALA A 64 -14.23 2.71 -4.79
N PHE A 65 -13.33 3.65 -4.53
CA PHE A 65 -12.13 3.88 -5.34
C PHE A 65 -11.28 2.61 -5.46
N TRP A 66 -10.95 1.98 -4.32
CA TRP A 66 -10.07 0.80 -4.30
C TRP A 66 -10.72 -0.42 -4.92
N LYS A 67 -12.03 -0.61 -4.68
CA LYS A 67 -12.81 -1.68 -5.29
C LYS A 67 -12.84 -1.56 -6.81
N GLU A 68 -13.07 -0.37 -7.35
CA GLU A 68 -13.07 -0.14 -8.79
C GLU A 68 -11.68 -0.41 -9.40
N GLY A 69 -10.62 0.08 -8.75
CA GLY A 69 -9.24 -0.18 -9.18
C GLY A 69 -8.89 -1.67 -9.20
N ALA A 70 -9.28 -2.40 -8.14
CA ALA A 70 -9.04 -3.83 -7.99
C ALA A 70 -9.78 -4.66 -9.04
N LYS A 71 -11.01 -4.26 -9.41
CA LYS A 71 -11.78 -4.89 -10.50
C LYS A 71 -11.12 -4.68 -11.86
N ARG A 72 -10.55 -3.50 -12.13
CA ARG A 72 -9.90 -3.15 -13.41
C ARG A 72 -8.59 -3.90 -13.69
N LEU A 73 -7.94 -4.43 -12.66
CA LEU A 73 -6.76 -5.31 -12.82
C LEU A 73 -7.00 -6.53 -13.73
N SER A 74 -8.27 -6.85 -14.02
CA SER A 74 -8.71 -7.92 -14.91
C SER A 74 -8.41 -7.71 -16.41
N LEU A 75 -8.05 -6.50 -16.86
CA LEU A 75 -7.99 -6.17 -18.29
C LEU A 75 -6.63 -6.44 -18.98
N GLY A 76 -5.68 -7.07 -18.29
CA GLY A 76 -4.43 -7.51 -18.89
C GLY A 76 -4.62 -8.73 -19.78
N ILE A 77 -4.81 -8.52 -21.09
CA ILE A 77 -4.85 -9.55 -22.14
C ILE A 77 -3.60 -10.44 -22.04
N TRP A 78 -3.80 -11.68 -21.58
CA TRP A 78 -2.90 -12.79 -21.86
C TRP A 78 -3.40 -13.46 -23.15
N CYS A 79 -2.71 -13.27 -24.27
CA CYS A 79 -2.83 -14.16 -25.41
C CYS A 79 -1.93 -15.37 -25.13
N CYS A 80 -2.46 -16.38 -24.46
CA CYS A 80 -1.99 -17.74 -24.66
C CYS A 80 -2.89 -18.38 -25.71
N GLU A 81 -2.27 -18.80 -26.79
CA GLU A 81 -2.86 -19.66 -27.81
C GLU A 81 -3.35 -20.96 -27.11
N GLU A 82 -4.60 -21.32 -27.39
CA GLU A 82 -5.24 -22.61 -27.06
C GLU A 82 -5.36 -23.02 -25.57
N SER A 83 -6.28 -22.36 -24.84
CA SER A 83 -7.25 -23.08 -24.01
C SER A 83 -8.41 -22.16 -23.61
N VAL A 84 -9.62 -22.57 -23.94
CA VAL A 84 -10.88 -21.86 -23.73
C VAL A 84 -11.37 -22.13 -22.30
N ALA A 85 -11.81 -21.06 -21.62
CA ALA A 85 -12.57 -21.04 -20.38
C ALA A 85 -11.80 -21.09 -19.04
N ASP A 86 -11.03 -20.04 -18.76
CA ASP A 86 -11.02 -19.47 -17.41
C ASP A 86 -11.18 -17.95 -17.52
N ILE A 87 -12.40 -17.50 -17.24
CA ILE A 87 -12.76 -16.07 -17.18
C ILE A 87 -11.93 -15.47 -16.04
N HIS A 88 -10.80 -14.84 -16.38
CA HIS A 88 -9.84 -14.32 -15.41
C HIS A 88 -10.36 -13.05 -14.71
N GLN A 89 -11.31 -13.25 -13.80
CA GLN A 89 -12.02 -12.24 -13.03
C GLN A 89 -11.04 -11.34 -12.25
N GLY A 90 -11.34 -10.04 -12.19
CA GLY A 90 -10.61 -9.07 -11.37
C GLY A 90 -10.75 -9.36 -9.89
N LEU A 91 -10.02 -8.64 -9.06
CA LEU A 91 -10.07 -8.87 -7.62
C LEU A 91 -11.37 -8.30 -7.05
N ASP A 92 -12.31 -9.18 -6.70
CA ASP A 92 -13.57 -8.80 -6.06
C ASP A 92 -13.38 -8.70 -4.54
N LEU A 93 -13.07 -7.49 -4.08
CA LEU A 93 -12.83 -7.19 -2.67
C LEU A 93 -14.06 -7.45 -1.78
N GLU A 94 -15.28 -7.29 -2.30
CA GLU A 94 -16.52 -7.57 -1.55
C GLU A 94 -16.69 -9.08 -1.32
N LYS A 95 -16.41 -9.89 -2.35
CA LYS A 95 -16.40 -11.35 -2.23
C LYS A 95 -15.32 -11.84 -1.27
N LEU A 96 -14.13 -11.22 -1.29
CA LEU A 96 -13.02 -11.56 -0.38
C LEU A 96 -13.31 -11.15 1.07
N ALA A 97 -13.99 -10.03 1.27
CA ALA A 97 -14.48 -9.64 2.59
C ALA A 97 -15.53 -10.62 3.13
N ALA A 98 -16.48 -11.05 2.30
CA ALA A 98 -17.46 -12.07 2.68
C ALA A 98 -16.79 -13.41 3.08
N LYS A 99 -15.65 -13.73 2.47
CA LYS A 99 -14.80 -14.89 2.81
C LYS A 99 -13.85 -14.66 3.99
N LYS A 100 -13.91 -13.51 4.68
CA LYS A 100 -12.99 -13.12 5.76
C LYS A 100 -11.51 -13.17 5.37
N ARG A 101 -11.19 -12.82 4.11
CA ARG A 101 -9.81 -12.67 3.61
C ARG A 101 -9.37 -11.22 3.46
N PHE A 102 -10.32 -10.28 3.49
CA PHE A 102 -10.06 -8.87 3.29
C PHE A 102 -10.91 -8.02 4.23
N GLN A 103 -10.32 -6.97 4.80
CA GLN A 103 -11.02 -5.96 5.58
C GLN A 103 -10.50 -4.57 5.18
N PHE A 104 -11.40 -3.67 4.81
CA PHE A 104 -11.09 -2.27 4.55
C PHE A 104 -11.35 -1.42 5.80
N VAL A 105 -10.47 -0.49 6.08
CA VAL A 105 -10.60 0.54 7.11
C VAL A 105 -10.57 1.91 6.45
N ASN A 106 -11.71 2.58 6.46
CA ASN A 106 -11.95 3.87 5.85
C ASN A 106 -11.61 5.00 6.83
N GLY A 107 -10.43 5.60 6.64
CA GLY A 107 -9.95 6.77 7.39
C GLY A 107 -10.31 8.11 6.76
N LEU A 108 -11.07 8.13 5.65
CA LEU A 108 -11.40 9.36 4.92
C LEU A 108 -12.80 9.89 5.27
N THR A 109 -13.83 9.04 5.13
CA THR A 109 -15.22 9.52 4.95
C THR A 109 -15.80 10.21 6.19
N ALA A 110 -15.48 9.74 7.39
CA ALA A 110 -16.09 10.25 8.63
C ALA A 110 -15.08 10.70 9.68
N LEU A 111 -13.78 10.52 9.45
CA LEU A 111 -12.74 10.69 10.49
C LEU A 111 -12.72 12.12 11.06
N PHE A 112 -12.93 13.12 10.20
CA PHE A 112 -12.89 14.53 10.55
C PHE A 112 -14.26 15.23 10.44
N VAL A 113 -15.35 14.47 10.31
CA VAL A 113 -16.71 15.00 10.15
C VAL A 113 -17.57 14.65 11.38
N PRO A 114 -17.78 15.60 12.32
CA PRO A 114 -18.59 15.36 13.50
C PRO A 114 -20.03 14.93 13.15
N GLY A 115 -20.58 13.94 13.87
CA GLY A 115 -21.98 13.50 13.71
C GLY A 115 -22.25 12.58 12.51
N MET A 116 -21.28 12.38 11.61
CA MET A 116 -21.40 11.45 10.47
C MET A 116 -21.45 9.96 10.92
N GLN A 117 -21.05 9.70 12.17
CA GLN A 117 -21.05 8.38 12.84
C GLN A 117 -22.40 7.66 12.82
N ILE A 118 -23.49 8.42 12.91
CA ILE A 118 -24.85 7.87 13.08
C ILE A 118 -25.46 7.47 11.73
N ALA A 119 -24.99 8.06 10.63
CA ALA A 119 -25.58 7.90 9.31
C ALA A 119 -24.89 6.84 8.44
N LEU A 120 -23.66 6.43 8.79
CA LEU A 120 -22.84 5.55 7.96
C LEU A 120 -22.67 4.17 8.62
N VAL A 121 -23.44 3.20 8.16
CA VAL A 121 -23.16 1.78 8.40
C VAL A 121 -22.21 1.31 7.31
N GLY A 122 -20.98 0.95 7.68
CA GLY A 122 -20.03 0.33 6.77
C GLY A 122 -20.64 -0.91 6.11
N LYS A 123 -20.36 -1.11 4.82
CA LYS A 123 -20.77 -2.35 4.13
C LYS A 123 -20.02 -3.55 4.73
N ALA A 124 -20.46 -4.76 4.43
CA ALA A 124 -19.74 -5.97 4.85
C ALA A 124 -18.27 -5.90 4.38
N GLY A 125 -17.33 -5.94 5.31
CA GLY A 125 -15.90 -5.79 5.03
C GLY A 125 -15.34 -4.36 5.10
N GLU A 126 -16.14 -3.37 5.49
CA GLU A 126 -15.70 -1.96 5.65
C GLU A 126 -15.91 -1.51 7.10
N ARG A 127 -14.83 -0.99 7.69
CA ARG A 127 -14.82 -0.32 9.00
C ARG A 127 -14.59 1.16 8.78
N ILE A 128 -15.46 2.02 9.30
CA ILE A 128 -15.33 3.48 9.13
C ILE A 128 -14.78 4.08 10.41
N LEU A 129 -13.63 4.75 10.31
CA LEU A 129 -13.06 5.50 11.43
C LEU A 129 -13.77 6.85 11.56
N SER A 130 -13.97 7.28 12.80
CA SER A 130 -14.82 8.44 13.08
C SER A 130 -14.34 9.35 14.22
N ASN A 131 -13.25 8.99 14.85
CA ASN A 131 -12.58 9.80 15.87
C ASN A 131 -11.13 10.01 15.41
N PRO A 132 -10.71 11.26 15.16
CA PRO A 132 -9.38 11.55 14.62
C PRO A 132 -8.27 11.44 15.68
N ALA A 133 -8.61 11.23 16.96
CA ALA A 133 -7.59 11.02 17.99
C ALA A 133 -6.83 9.71 17.74
N LEU A 134 -5.52 9.75 17.96
CA LEU A 134 -4.60 8.66 17.61
C LEU A 134 -4.93 7.34 18.30
N GLU A 135 -5.25 7.40 19.60
CA GLU A 135 -5.56 6.23 20.42
C GLU A 135 -6.84 5.50 19.92
N PRO A 136 -7.98 6.17 19.68
CA PRO A 136 -9.13 5.56 19.00
C PRO A 136 -8.80 4.99 17.61
N VAL A 137 -8.07 5.72 16.77
CA VAL A 137 -7.67 5.24 15.44
C VAL A 137 -6.87 3.94 15.55
N SER A 138 -5.85 3.92 16.41
CA SER A 138 -5.01 2.75 16.68
C SER A 138 -5.85 1.55 17.11
N ARG A 139 -6.71 1.74 18.12
CA ARG A 139 -7.58 0.69 18.66
C ARG A 139 -8.53 0.11 17.61
N GLU A 140 -9.11 0.94 16.75
CA GLU A 140 -10.03 0.48 15.72
C GLU A 140 -9.33 -0.30 14.59
N ILE A 141 -8.13 0.12 14.21
CA ILE A 141 -7.29 -0.62 13.24
C ILE A 141 -6.85 -1.95 13.84
N LEU A 142 -6.34 -1.97 15.07
CA LEU A 142 -5.97 -3.18 15.80
C LEU A 142 -7.16 -4.14 15.98
N GLY A 143 -8.34 -3.61 16.30
CA GLY A 143 -9.56 -4.41 16.35
C GLY A 143 -9.90 -5.03 14.99
N SER A 144 -9.68 -4.31 13.89
CA SER A 144 -9.87 -4.83 12.53
C SER A 144 -8.86 -5.94 12.18
N ILE A 145 -7.61 -5.79 12.63
CA ILE A 145 -6.56 -6.82 12.54
C ILE A 145 -6.98 -8.08 13.31
N GLN A 146 -7.36 -7.94 14.58
CA GLN A 146 -7.76 -9.06 15.45
C GLN A 146 -9.00 -9.79 14.91
N ASN A 147 -10.00 -9.05 14.43
CA ASN A 147 -11.20 -9.62 13.83
C ASN A 147 -10.90 -10.49 12.59
N LEU A 148 -9.87 -10.13 11.84
CA LEU A 148 -9.48 -10.83 10.61
C LEU A 148 -8.49 -11.98 10.86
N LYS A 149 -7.58 -11.85 11.86
CA LYS A 149 -6.45 -12.77 12.16
C LYS A 149 -6.90 -14.22 12.25
N GLY A 150 -7.93 -14.50 13.07
CA GLY A 150 -8.34 -15.88 13.37
C GLY A 150 -7.17 -16.72 13.90
N ASP A 151 -7.21 -18.04 13.72
CA ASP A 151 -6.25 -18.94 14.41
C ASP A 151 -4.93 -19.21 13.66
N ARG A 152 -4.86 -18.99 12.33
CA ARG A 152 -3.68 -19.37 11.49
C ARG A 152 -3.38 -18.44 10.30
N GLY A 153 -4.02 -17.27 10.21
CA GLY A 153 -3.87 -16.40 9.04
C GLY A 153 -2.68 -15.44 9.12
N ARG A 154 -1.90 -15.34 8.04
CA ARG A 154 -0.88 -14.29 7.86
C ARG A 154 -1.57 -13.00 7.44
N ILE A 155 -1.44 -11.94 8.22
CA ILE A 155 -2.00 -10.62 7.85
C ILE A 155 -0.94 -9.78 7.16
N LEU A 156 -1.21 -9.40 5.93
CA LEU A 156 -0.56 -8.27 5.29
C LEU A 156 -1.36 -7.00 5.63
N LEU A 157 -0.75 -6.08 6.37
CA LEU A 157 -1.30 -4.76 6.61
C LEU A 157 -0.87 -3.82 5.49
N VAL A 158 -1.83 -3.14 4.87
CA VAL A 158 -1.56 -2.05 3.93
C VAL A 158 -2.10 -0.75 4.53
N VAL A 159 -1.27 0.28 4.63
CA VAL A 159 -1.65 1.59 5.14
C VAL A 159 -1.36 2.67 4.09
N ASP A 160 -2.40 3.29 3.56
CA ASP A 160 -2.28 4.31 2.53
C ASP A 160 -2.39 5.74 3.10
N GLN A 161 -1.31 6.51 2.91
CA GLN A 161 -1.11 7.90 3.32
C GLN A 161 -1.31 8.13 4.83
N LEU A 162 -0.57 7.38 5.65
CA LEU A 162 -0.60 7.51 7.12
C LEU A 162 -0.15 8.90 7.61
N ASP A 163 0.73 9.53 6.84
CA ASP A 163 1.23 10.89 7.03
C ASP A 163 0.14 11.98 6.97
N LEU A 164 -1.05 11.68 6.41
CA LEU A 164 -2.19 12.61 6.50
C LEU A 164 -2.52 12.95 7.96
N LEU A 165 -2.34 12.02 8.89
CA LEU A 165 -2.65 12.24 10.30
C LEU A 165 -1.75 13.32 10.94
N LEU A 166 -0.53 13.55 10.42
CA LEU A 166 0.31 14.66 10.89
C LEU A 166 -0.26 16.02 10.47
N ALA A 167 -0.86 16.09 9.27
CA ALA A 167 -1.38 17.33 8.71
C ALA A 167 -2.82 17.65 9.14
N ALA A 168 -3.68 16.63 9.24
CA ALA A 168 -5.10 16.78 9.53
C ALA A 168 -5.45 16.47 11.00
N GLY A 169 -4.52 15.87 11.74
CA GLY A 169 -4.66 15.58 13.15
C GLY A 169 -4.77 16.82 14.03
N SER A 170 -5.08 16.60 15.30
CA SER A 170 -4.93 17.65 16.31
C SER A 170 -3.44 17.89 16.62
N GLU A 171 -3.14 18.98 17.33
CA GLU A 171 -1.78 19.30 17.82
C GLU A 171 -1.15 18.20 18.71
N HIS A 172 -1.93 17.18 19.10
CA HIS A 172 -1.48 16.05 19.89
C HIS A 172 -0.96 14.87 19.06
N ILE A 173 -1.09 14.90 17.73
CA ILE A 173 -0.54 13.87 16.84
C ILE A 173 0.87 14.28 16.41
N GLY A 174 1.87 13.78 17.13
CA GLY A 174 3.28 13.97 16.78
C GLY A 174 3.89 12.75 16.10
N VAL A 175 5.10 12.93 15.56
CA VAL A 175 5.90 11.87 14.89
C VAL A 175 6.07 10.64 15.76
N VAL A 176 6.40 10.83 17.04
CA VAL A 176 6.65 9.73 17.98
C VAL A 176 5.41 8.87 18.16
N GLY A 177 4.26 9.49 18.45
CA GLY A 177 3.01 8.75 18.62
C GLY A 177 2.61 8.00 17.35
N LEU A 178 2.80 8.60 16.18
CA LEU A 178 2.49 7.96 14.90
C LEU A 178 3.42 6.77 14.61
N ALA A 179 4.71 6.91 14.94
CA ALA A 179 5.70 5.83 14.83
C ALA A 179 5.40 4.68 15.80
N ASP A 180 5.06 5.00 17.06
CA ASP A 180 4.66 4.02 18.07
C ASP A 180 3.40 3.26 17.64
N MET A 181 2.41 3.96 17.07
CA MET A 181 1.21 3.35 16.52
C MET A 181 1.54 2.38 15.37
N LEU A 182 2.40 2.80 14.42
CA LEU A 182 2.82 1.93 13.32
C LEU A 182 3.58 0.71 13.84
N MET A 183 4.44 0.88 14.85
CA MET A 183 5.15 -0.23 15.50
C MET A 183 4.18 -1.20 16.16
N GLY A 184 3.21 -0.71 16.92
CA GLY A 184 2.17 -1.55 17.53
C GLY A 184 1.33 -2.32 16.50
N PHE A 185 1.11 -1.77 15.31
CA PHE A 185 0.50 -2.53 14.22
C PHE A 185 1.41 -3.65 13.71
N ARG A 186 2.71 -3.36 13.54
CA ARG A 186 3.71 -4.33 13.06
C ARG A 186 3.86 -5.53 13.98
N GLU A 187 3.71 -5.35 15.28
CA GLU A 187 3.75 -6.45 16.26
C GLU A 187 2.59 -7.45 16.09
N GLU A 188 1.47 -7.00 15.50
CA GLU A 188 0.25 -7.80 15.40
C GLU A 188 0.03 -8.46 14.03
N VAL A 189 0.85 -8.12 13.03
CA VAL A 189 0.68 -8.54 11.63
C VAL A 189 1.92 -9.24 11.09
N HIS A 190 1.75 -10.03 10.03
CA HIS A 190 2.87 -10.74 9.40
C HIS A 190 3.82 -9.77 8.70
N SER A 191 3.30 -8.78 7.98
CA SER A 191 4.11 -7.77 7.27
C SER A 191 3.28 -6.51 7.03
N THR A 192 3.95 -5.39 6.83
CA THR A 192 3.31 -4.08 6.60
C THR A 192 3.82 -3.41 5.33
N VAL A 193 2.91 -2.92 4.51
CA VAL A 193 3.19 -2.01 3.39
C VAL A 193 2.56 -0.66 3.71
N THR A 194 3.36 0.40 3.80
CA THR A 194 2.86 1.74 4.08
C THR A 194 3.20 2.70 2.95
N THR A 195 2.29 3.63 2.64
CA THR A 195 2.52 4.69 1.66
C THR A 195 2.65 6.04 2.34
N LEU A 196 3.65 6.83 1.91
CA LEU A 196 3.89 8.19 2.40
C LEU A 196 4.16 9.14 1.22
N ALA A 197 3.80 10.41 1.39
CA ALA A 197 4.17 11.48 0.47
C ALA A 197 5.62 11.90 0.70
N ALA A 198 6.40 11.95 -0.37
CA ALA A 198 7.80 12.36 -0.40
C ALA A 198 8.00 13.58 -1.33
N ASP A 199 6.97 14.42 -1.44
CA ASP A 199 7.04 15.68 -2.18
C ASP A 199 8.22 16.52 -1.72
N PHE A 200 8.97 17.09 -2.66
CA PHE A 200 10.18 17.84 -2.37
C PHE A 200 9.99 18.93 -1.28
N PRO A 201 8.89 19.73 -1.28
CA PRO A 201 8.63 20.68 -0.20
C PRO A 201 8.46 20.05 1.18
N LEU A 202 7.93 18.82 1.28
CA LEU A 202 7.69 18.12 2.54
C LEU A 202 8.96 17.50 3.12
N VAL A 203 10.01 17.32 2.32
CA VAL A 203 11.23 16.60 2.72
C VAL A 203 12.45 17.52 2.83
N SER A 204 12.64 18.41 1.86
CA SER A 204 13.92 19.14 1.68
C SER A 204 13.95 20.54 2.29
N VAL A 205 12.81 21.22 2.37
CA VAL A 205 12.71 22.61 2.87
C VAL A 205 11.82 22.62 4.10
N GLN A 206 12.44 22.42 5.27
CA GLN A 206 11.75 22.31 6.55
C GLN A 206 11.78 23.64 7.30
N ARG A 207 10.75 24.46 7.13
CA ARG A 207 10.58 25.77 7.78
C ARG A 207 9.58 25.73 8.91
N THR A 208 8.53 24.93 8.77
CA THR A 208 7.45 24.80 9.75
C THR A 208 7.63 23.55 10.61
N PRO A 209 7.03 23.49 11.82
CA PRO A 209 6.99 22.26 12.61
C PRO A 209 6.39 21.08 11.85
N LEU A 210 5.30 21.31 11.10
CA LEU A 210 4.65 20.27 10.29
C LEU A 210 5.59 19.69 9.22
N GLU A 211 6.35 20.53 8.51
CA GLU A 211 7.32 20.06 7.52
C GLU A 211 8.45 19.25 8.17
N LYS A 212 8.93 19.66 9.36
CA LYS A 212 9.92 18.91 10.13
C LYS A 212 9.38 17.55 10.57
N ASP A 213 8.13 17.52 11.05
CA ASP A 213 7.49 16.32 11.53
C ASP A 213 7.24 15.34 10.38
N HIS A 214 6.78 15.82 9.22
CA HIS A 214 6.59 15.00 8.02
C HIS A 214 7.92 14.39 7.53
N ALA A 215 8.96 15.22 7.42
CA ALA A 215 10.28 14.75 7.01
C ALA A 215 10.88 13.76 8.02
N ALA A 216 10.76 14.03 9.32
CA ALA A 216 11.24 13.15 10.38
C ALA A 216 10.52 11.80 10.32
N PHE A 217 9.19 11.79 10.20
CA PHE A 217 8.41 10.57 10.10
C PHE A 217 8.78 9.75 8.86
N LEU A 218 8.84 10.39 7.67
CA LEU A 218 9.23 9.73 6.43
C LEU A 218 10.63 9.10 6.53
N LEU A 219 11.61 9.85 7.03
CA LEU A 219 12.99 9.35 7.17
C LEU A 219 13.09 8.22 8.20
N SER A 220 12.38 8.31 9.32
CA SER A 220 12.32 7.24 10.32
C SER A 220 11.72 5.96 9.75
N VAL A 221 10.61 6.06 9.00
CA VAL A 221 9.98 4.89 8.35
C VAL A 221 10.88 4.33 7.24
N ALA A 222 11.53 5.19 6.45
CA ALA A 222 12.45 4.76 5.40
C ALA A 222 13.67 4.02 5.96
N HIS A 223 14.20 4.46 7.10
CA HIS A 223 15.32 3.78 7.76
C HIS A 223 14.93 2.41 8.34
N GLN A 224 13.68 2.26 8.79
CA GLN A 224 13.16 1.00 9.32
C GLN A 224 12.66 0.03 8.25
N ALA A 225 12.48 0.49 7.01
CA ALA A 225 11.92 -0.32 5.94
C ALA A 225 12.95 -1.30 5.39
N ASP A 226 12.54 -2.55 5.18
CA ASP A 226 13.34 -3.60 4.54
C ASP A 226 13.71 -3.21 3.11
N TYR A 227 12.79 -2.55 2.41
CA TYR A 227 13.09 -1.87 1.15
C TYR A 227 12.06 -0.78 0.89
N THR A 228 12.44 0.17 0.04
CA THR A 228 11.59 1.29 -0.37
C THR A 228 11.33 1.25 -1.88
N MET A 229 10.12 1.60 -2.29
CA MET A 229 9.77 1.84 -3.70
C MET A 229 9.31 3.27 -3.88
N GLY A 230 10.18 4.11 -4.44
CA GLY A 230 9.88 5.52 -4.70
C GLY A 230 9.45 5.78 -6.13
N LEU A 231 8.30 6.43 -6.29
CA LEU A 231 7.80 6.88 -7.58
C LEU A 231 8.14 8.36 -7.81
N ARG A 232 8.69 8.66 -8.99
CA ARG A 232 8.99 10.03 -9.42
C ARG A 232 8.63 10.24 -10.89
N LEU A 233 8.39 11.49 -11.25
CA LEU A 233 8.28 11.90 -12.65
C LEU A 233 9.66 11.80 -13.34
N LEU A 234 9.67 11.85 -14.68
CA LEU A 234 10.92 11.95 -15.42
C LEU A 234 11.52 13.34 -15.23
N ASP A 235 12.83 13.40 -15.04
CA ASP A 235 13.57 14.67 -14.90
C ASP A 235 13.49 15.52 -16.18
N THR A 236 13.21 14.90 -17.33
CA THR A 236 13.07 15.56 -18.64
C THR A 236 11.64 16.04 -18.95
N GLY A 237 10.68 15.82 -18.05
CA GLY A 237 9.28 16.24 -18.22
C GLY A 237 8.32 15.08 -18.53
N THR A 238 7.36 15.30 -19.43
CA THR A 238 6.33 14.29 -19.74
C THR A 238 6.66 13.51 -21.01
N ALA A 239 6.27 12.24 -21.05
CA ALA A 239 6.41 11.38 -22.22
C ALA A 239 5.08 10.67 -22.50
N ARG A 240 4.82 10.35 -23.78
CA ARG A 240 3.56 9.69 -24.19
C ARG A 240 3.42 8.27 -23.62
N ASP A 241 4.53 7.54 -23.56
CA ASP A 241 4.56 6.11 -23.24
C ASP A 241 5.28 5.79 -21.93
N VAL A 242 5.61 6.82 -21.14
CA VAL A 242 6.27 6.68 -19.84
C VAL A 242 5.60 7.63 -18.85
N SER A 243 5.04 7.08 -17.77
CA SER A 243 4.41 7.85 -16.70
C SER A 243 5.44 8.35 -15.69
N GLY A 244 6.50 7.58 -15.45
CA GLY A 244 7.54 7.95 -14.49
C GLY A 244 8.58 6.86 -14.28
N VAL A 245 9.30 7.02 -13.19
CA VAL A 245 10.37 6.12 -12.73
C VAL A 245 9.97 5.53 -11.38
N ILE A 246 10.17 4.23 -11.22
CA ILE A 246 10.17 3.55 -9.92
C ILE A 246 11.62 3.24 -9.53
N ARG A 247 12.05 3.73 -8.37
CA ARG A 247 13.34 3.38 -7.77
C ARG A 247 13.10 2.46 -6.59
N ILE A 248 13.75 1.30 -6.62
CA ILE A 248 13.75 0.33 -5.54
C ILE A 248 15.09 0.43 -4.83
N THR A 249 15.06 0.68 -3.53
CA THR A 249 16.25 0.76 -2.67
C THR A 249 16.11 -0.26 -1.55
N VAL A 250 17.14 -1.08 -1.33
CA VAL A 250 17.14 -2.11 -0.29
C VAL A 250 17.60 -1.49 1.02
N GLY A 251 16.90 -1.80 2.11
CA GLY A 251 17.25 -1.40 3.47
C GLY A 251 18.32 -2.30 4.07
N ASP A 252 18.97 -1.81 5.11
CA ASP A 252 20.12 -2.47 5.74
C ASP A 252 19.75 -3.84 6.36
N GLN A 253 18.51 -3.98 6.84
CA GLN A 253 18.02 -5.19 7.51
C GLN A 253 17.99 -6.43 6.60
N LEU A 254 17.82 -6.26 5.29
CA LEU A 254 17.80 -7.40 4.35
C LEU A 254 19.20 -7.94 4.02
N ILE A 255 20.27 -7.21 4.35
CA ILE A 255 21.65 -7.59 4.02
C ILE A 255 22.21 -8.61 5.03
N GLU A 256 21.68 -8.63 6.26
CA GLU A 256 22.19 -9.48 7.34
C GLU A 256 21.62 -10.92 7.32
N ASP A 257 20.45 -11.15 6.71
CA ASP A 257 19.80 -12.46 6.64
C ASP A 257 20.14 -13.22 5.33
N ASP A 258 21.40 -13.64 5.20
CA ASP A 258 21.93 -14.49 4.11
C ASP A 258 21.40 -15.95 4.16
N ARG A 259 20.19 -16.18 4.71
CA ARG A 259 19.65 -17.51 5.02
C ARG A 259 18.59 -18.06 4.07
N ASP A 260 18.11 -17.31 3.07
CA ASP A 260 17.19 -17.86 2.07
C ASP A 260 17.50 -17.38 0.64
N ILE A 261 18.03 -18.28 -0.19
CA ILE A 261 18.42 -18.10 -1.60
C ILE A 261 17.21 -17.86 -2.54
N GLN A 262 16.03 -17.49 -2.05
CA GLN A 262 14.81 -17.47 -2.89
C GLN A 262 14.18 -16.13 -3.24
N ARG A 263 14.62 -14.97 -2.72
CA ARG A 263 14.22 -13.66 -3.29
C ARG A 263 15.30 -12.61 -3.10
N ARG A 264 16.29 -12.56 -4.00
CA ARG A 264 17.18 -11.38 -4.08
C ARG A 264 16.35 -10.19 -4.59
N ILE A 265 15.80 -9.44 -3.64
CA ILE A 265 15.37 -8.06 -3.87
C ILE A 265 16.64 -7.29 -4.20
N GLU A 266 16.68 -6.71 -5.40
CA GLU A 266 17.84 -5.95 -5.88
C GLU A 266 17.49 -4.47 -5.98
N GLU A 267 18.48 -3.61 -5.78
CA GLU A 267 18.31 -2.21 -6.11
C GLU A 267 18.13 -2.04 -7.61
N ARG A 268 17.04 -1.39 -8.01
CA ARG A 268 16.71 -1.19 -9.43
C ARG A 268 16.08 0.16 -9.66
N GLU A 269 16.32 0.71 -10.84
CA GLU A 269 15.58 1.85 -11.36
C GLU A 269 14.90 1.43 -12.66
N LEU A 270 13.56 1.49 -12.68
CA LEU A 270 12.74 1.04 -13.80
C LEU A 270 11.83 2.17 -14.26
N LEU A 271 11.46 2.15 -15.53
CA LEU A 271 10.42 2.99 -16.09
C LEU A 271 9.07 2.30 -15.93
N TYR A 272 8.02 3.08 -15.68
CA TYR A 272 6.66 2.56 -15.67
C TYR A 272 5.72 3.41 -16.50
N PHE A 273 4.67 2.77 -17.00
CA PHE A 273 3.57 3.39 -17.71
C PHE A 273 2.25 2.88 -17.16
N VAL A 274 1.36 3.80 -16.77
CA VAL A 274 -0.01 3.51 -16.33
C VAL A 274 -0.96 3.94 -17.44
N GLY A 275 -1.66 2.96 -18.02
CA GLY A 275 -2.71 3.18 -19.02
C GLY A 275 -4.01 3.67 -18.40
N GLY A 276 -4.87 4.28 -19.23
CA GLY A 276 -6.20 4.75 -18.79
C GLY A 276 -7.16 3.61 -18.39
N ASP A 277 -6.87 2.39 -18.81
CA ASP A 277 -7.56 1.15 -18.45
C ASP A 277 -7.10 0.55 -17.11
N GLY A 278 -6.10 1.14 -16.45
CA GLY A 278 -5.47 0.59 -15.24
C GLY A 278 -4.39 -0.47 -15.51
N GLY A 279 -4.08 -0.72 -16.79
CA GLY A 279 -2.95 -1.53 -17.21
C GLY A 279 -1.64 -0.86 -16.83
N VAL A 280 -0.68 -1.64 -16.32
CA VAL A 280 0.65 -1.13 -15.96
C VAL A 280 1.70 -1.91 -16.73
N ARG A 281 2.67 -1.18 -17.29
CA ARG A 281 3.88 -1.74 -17.89
C ARG A 281 5.07 -1.22 -17.11
N VAL A 282 6.05 -2.09 -16.88
CA VAL A 282 7.34 -1.74 -16.25
C VAL A 282 8.44 -2.32 -17.13
N PHE A 283 9.47 -1.52 -17.39
CA PHE A 283 10.55 -1.86 -18.31
C PHE A 283 11.85 -1.16 -17.90
N GLU A 284 12.98 -1.69 -18.34
CA GLU A 284 14.30 -1.11 -18.10
C GLU A 284 14.54 0.09 -19.03
N ARG A 285 15.47 0.98 -18.66
CA ARG A 285 15.87 2.09 -19.55
C ARG A 285 16.60 1.53 -20.77
N GLY A 286 16.19 1.94 -21.97
CA GLY A 286 16.82 1.55 -23.22
C GLY A 286 16.24 0.31 -23.91
N GLN A 287 15.10 -0.19 -23.41
CA GLN A 287 14.30 -1.26 -24.02
C GLN A 287 13.18 -0.72 -24.91
#